data_AF-A0A9W5X5Y0-F1
#
_entry.id   AF-A0A9W5X5Y0-F1
#
_cell.length_a   1.000
_cell.length_b   1.000
_cell.length_c   1.000
_cell.angle_alpha   90.00
_cell.angle_beta   90.00
_cell.angle_gamma   90.00
#
_symmetry.space_group_name_H-M   'P 1'
#
loop_
_entity.id
_entity.type
_entity.pdbx_description
1 polymer ?
#
loop_
_entity_poly.entity_id
_entity_poly.type
_entity_poly.pdbx_seq_one_letter_code
_entity_poly.pdbx_strand_id
1 'polypeptide(L)'
;MIRATPAVAKAAAKDLGYSATKYISHGQKVFKRGKKGKGPKYITVDKDGHNGGVWKGASTVKKLGSKKTRSGTYDAELKRIGD
;
A
#
# COMPACT_ATOMS: atom_id res chain seq x y z
N MET A 1 -3.39 1.33 -17.42
CA MET A 1 -2.99 1.16 -16.00
C MET A 1 -3.39 -0.25 -15.52
N ILE A 2 -2.56 -1.27 -15.75
CA ILE A 2 -2.89 -2.68 -15.46
C ILE A 2 -2.85 -3.00 -13.94
N ARG A 3 -2.27 -2.10 -13.13
CA ARG A 3 -2.00 -2.30 -11.69
C ARG A 3 -3.12 -1.84 -10.73
N ALA A 4 -4.20 -1.25 -11.24
CA ALA A 4 -5.30 -0.73 -10.43
C ALA A 4 -6.40 -1.76 -10.14
N THR A 5 -6.34 -2.96 -10.73
CA THR A 5 -7.36 -3.98 -10.46
C THR A 5 -7.11 -4.64 -9.10
N PRO A 6 -8.15 -4.93 -8.30
CA PRO A 6 -7.98 -5.53 -6.98
C PRO A 6 -7.21 -6.85 -6.99
N ALA A 7 -7.33 -7.64 -8.07
CA ALA A 7 -6.63 -8.90 -8.23
C ALA A 7 -5.11 -8.72 -8.39
N VAL A 8 -4.67 -7.79 -9.25
CA VAL A 8 -3.25 -7.51 -9.48
C VAL A 8 -2.61 -6.92 -8.23
N ALA A 9 -3.29 -5.98 -7.56
CA ALA A 9 -2.83 -5.44 -6.29
C ALA A 9 -2.67 -6.52 -5.22
N LYS A 10 -3.60 -7.47 -5.15
CA LYS A 10 -3.53 -8.58 -4.18
C LYS A 10 -2.34 -9.50 -4.47
N ALA A 11 -2.08 -9.82 -5.73
CA ALA A 11 -0.91 -10.62 -6.12
C ALA A 11 0.40 -9.89 -5.78
N ALA A 12 0.55 -8.63 -6.21
CA ALA A 12 1.74 -7.83 -5.92
C ALA A 12 1.99 -7.65 -4.41
N ALA A 13 0.94 -7.38 -3.62
CA ALA A 13 1.07 -7.30 -2.17
C ALA A 13 1.52 -8.64 -1.56
N LYS A 14 1.02 -9.77 -2.08
CA LYS A 14 1.41 -11.11 -1.60
C LYS A 14 2.89 -11.37 -1.87
N ASP A 15 3.39 -11.02 -3.05
CA ASP A 15 4.80 -11.18 -3.43
C ASP A 15 5.73 -10.34 -2.54
N LEU A 16 5.26 -9.18 -2.10
CA LEU A 16 5.95 -8.31 -1.13
C LEU A 16 5.87 -8.82 0.33
N GLY A 17 5.23 -9.96 0.57
CA GLY A 17 5.07 -10.55 1.90
C GLY A 17 3.95 -9.93 2.74
N TYR A 18 2.93 -9.36 2.09
CA TYR A 18 1.74 -8.83 2.75
C TYR A 18 0.55 -9.77 2.61
N SER A 19 -0.39 -9.65 3.52
CA SER A 19 -1.66 -10.38 3.49
C SER A 19 -2.83 -9.40 3.49
N ALA A 20 -3.86 -9.71 2.71
CA ALA A 20 -5.06 -8.88 2.64
C ALA A 20 -5.78 -8.84 4.00
N THR A 21 -6.26 -7.66 4.37
CA THR A 21 -7.05 -7.47 5.60
C THR A 21 -8.54 -7.29 5.26
N LYS A 22 -9.38 -7.24 6.29
CA LYS A 22 -10.78 -6.84 6.15
C LYS A 22 -10.99 -5.33 5.97
N TYR A 23 -9.94 -4.52 6.12
CA TYR A 23 -10.04 -3.07 6.07
C TYR A 23 -9.92 -2.51 4.66
N ILE A 24 -10.58 -1.38 4.45
CA ILE A 24 -10.55 -0.58 3.22
C ILE A 24 -10.10 0.84 3.59
N SER A 25 -9.30 1.46 2.74
CA SER A 25 -8.90 2.86 2.85
C SER A 25 -9.11 3.54 1.50
N HIS A 26 -9.91 4.60 1.44
CA HIS A 26 -10.21 5.33 0.20
C HIS A 26 -10.71 4.44 -0.95
N GLY A 27 -11.52 3.43 -0.61
CA GLY A 27 -12.04 2.44 -1.55
C GLY A 27 -11.05 1.35 -1.98
N GLN A 28 -9.84 1.34 -1.43
CA GLN A 28 -8.78 0.38 -1.74
C GLN A 28 -8.55 -0.62 -0.60
N LYS A 29 -8.23 -1.86 -0.96
CA LYS A 29 -7.95 -2.94 -0.01
C LYS A 29 -6.68 -2.61 0.79
N VAL A 30 -6.75 -2.76 2.11
CA VAL A 30 -5.58 -2.62 2.97
C VAL A 30 -4.92 -3.98 3.17
N PHE A 31 -3.60 -4.00 3.02
CA PHE A 31 -2.75 -5.17 3.25
C PHE A 31 -1.86 -4.95 4.46
N LYS A 32 -1.60 -6.01 5.23
CA LYS A 32 -0.76 -5.99 6.43
C LYS A 32 0.52 -6.77 6.17
N ARG A 33 1.65 -6.22 6.58
CA ARG A 33 2.97 -6.83 6.44
C ARG A 33 3.06 -8.10 7.30
N GLY A 34 3.52 -9.19 6.69
CA GLY A 34 3.89 -10.42 7.40
C GLY A 34 5.27 -10.34 8.04
N LYS A 35 5.69 -11.41 8.74
CA LYS A 35 7.00 -11.45 9.44
C LYS A 35 8.21 -11.24 8.52
N LYS A 36 8.12 -11.70 7.26
CA LYS A 36 9.22 -11.64 6.27
C LYS A 36 9.11 -10.44 5.32
N GLY A 37 8.01 -9.68 5.37
CA GLY A 37 7.79 -8.53 4.50
C GLY A 37 8.62 -7.32 4.93
N LYS A 38 9.01 -6.48 3.97
CA LYS A 38 9.73 -5.21 4.19
C LYS A 38 8.79 -4.02 4.03
N GLY A 39 9.26 -2.81 4.36
CA GLY A 39 8.48 -1.58 4.20
C GLY A 39 7.52 -1.28 5.37
N PRO A 40 6.44 -0.50 5.16
CA PRO A 40 5.51 -0.06 6.21
C PRO A 40 4.61 -1.17 6.77
N LYS A 41 3.95 -0.97 7.93
CA LYS A 41 3.17 -2.06 8.58
C LYS A 41 1.90 -2.39 7.81
N TYR A 42 1.28 -1.37 7.21
CA TYR A 42 0.11 -1.48 6.37
C TYR A 42 0.36 -0.74 5.05
N ILE A 43 -0.12 -1.31 3.96
CA ILE A 43 -0.13 -0.67 2.64
C ILE A 43 -1.53 -0.69 2.05
N THR A 44 -1.80 0.28 1.19
CA THR A 44 -2.95 0.30 0.28
C THR A 44 -2.48 0.80 -1.08
N VAL A 45 -3.17 0.42 -2.15
CA VAL A 45 -2.83 0.88 -3.51
C VAL A 45 -2.93 2.41 -3.57
N ASP A 46 -1.96 3.04 -4.22
CA ASP A 46 -2.05 4.46 -4.56
C ASP A 46 -3.00 4.65 -5.74
N LYS A 47 -4.22 5.10 -5.45
CA LYS A 47 -5.25 5.38 -6.45
C LYS A 47 -4.90 6.60 -7.32
N ASP A 48 -4.14 7.54 -6.77
CA ASP A 48 -3.90 8.83 -7.42
C ASP A 48 -2.83 8.71 -8.50
N GLY A 49 -1.99 7.65 -8.44
CA GLY A 49 -1.16 7.21 -9.56
C GLY A 49 -0.15 8.23 -10.08
N HIS A 50 0.24 9.22 -9.28
CA HIS A 50 1.20 10.24 -9.68
C HIS A 50 2.65 9.75 -9.47
N ASN A 51 3.50 9.95 -10.47
CA ASN A 51 4.96 9.83 -10.40
C ASN A 51 5.51 8.47 -9.89
N GLY A 52 4.93 7.36 -10.34
CA GLY A 52 5.46 6.02 -10.03
C GLY A 52 5.09 5.48 -8.64
N GLY A 53 4.25 6.20 -7.89
CA GLY A 53 3.66 5.72 -6.63
C GLY A 53 2.71 4.55 -6.88
N VAL A 54 2.96 3.43 -6.20
CA VAL A 54 2.14 2.22 -6.27
C VAL A 54 1.47 1.95 -4.92
N TRP A 55 2.15 2.25 -3.81
CA TRP A 55 1.65 1.97 -2.47
C TRP A 55 1.65 3.21 -1.59
N LYS A 56 0.56 3.41 -0.85
CA LYS A 56 0.54 4.28 0.33
C LYS A 56 0.80 3.43 1.55
N GLY A 57 1.77 3.82 2.37
CA GLY A 57 2.19 3.06 3.54
C GLY A 57 1.91 3.77 4.85
N ALA A 58 1.59 3.03 5.92
CA ALA A 58 1.48 3.58 7.26
C ALA A 58 1.77 2.55 8.36
N SER A 59 1.95 3.04 9.60
CA SER A 59 2.07 2.17 10.79
C SER A 59 0.74 1.64 11.32
N THR A 60 -0.39 2.27 10.96
CA THR A 60 -1.74 1.80 11.29
C THR A 60 -2.71 2.03 10.12
N VAL A 61 -3.81 1.28 10.08
CA VAL A 61 -4.86 1.44 9.06
C VAL A 61 -5.44 2.85 9.07
N LYS A 62 -5.72 3.42 10.25
CA LYS A 62 -6.26 4.79 10.40
C LYS A 62 -5.35 5.83 9.75
N LYS A 63 -4.03 5.65 9.86
CA LYS A 63 -3.03 6.56 9.32
C LYS A 63 -2.93 6.54 7.79
N LEU A 64 -3.43 5.50 7.11
CA LEU A 64 -3.55 5.49 5.64
C LEU A 64 -4.59 6.49 5.12
N GLY A 65 -5.52 6.92 5.99
CA GLY A 65 -6.62 7.81 5.60
C GLY A 65 -6.21 9.26 5.32
N SER A 66 -5.02 9.70 5.71
CA SER A 66 -4.56 11.07 5.48
C SER A 66 -3.09 11.14 5.11
N LYS A 67 -2.76 12.04 4.17
CA LYS A 67 -1.38 12.34 3.76
C LYS A 67 -0.53 12.77 4.94
N LYS A 68 -1.07 13.62 5.83
CA LYS A 68 -0.36 14.08 7.04
C LYS A 68 0.03 12.95 8.00
N THR A 69 -0.62 11.80 7.92
CA THR A 69 -0.46 10.72 8.89
C THR A 69 0.17 9.45 8.31
N ARG A 70 0.20 9.31 6.98
CA ARG A 70 0.83 8.16 6.33
C ARG A 70 2.35 8.27 6.44
N SER A 71 3.04 7.16 6.28
CA SER A 71 4.51 7.09 6.31
C SER A 71 5.14 7.46 4.97
N GLY A 72 4.35 7.45 3.90
CA GLY A 72 4.75 7.94 2.58
C GLY A 72 4.01 7.24 1.44
N THR A 73 4.40 7.64 0.24
CA THR A 73 4.15 6.95 -1.04
C THR A 73 5.40 6.16 -1.42
N TYR A 74 5.18 4.95 -1.92
CA TYR A 74 6.22 3.99 -2.27
C TYR A 74 6.01 3.49 -3.69
N ASP A 75 7.10 3.15 -4.38
CA ASP A 75 7.05 2.46 -5.66
C ASP A 75 6.64 0.98 -5.50
N ALA A 76 6.65 0.22 -6.60
CA ALA A 76 6.25 -1.19 -6.62
C ALA A 76 7.06 -2.08 -5.67
N GLU A 77 8.31 -1.72 -5.35
CA GLU A 77 9.24 -2.51 -4.53
C GLU A 77 9.29 -2.03 -3.07
N LEU A 78 8.38 -1.13 -2.69
CA LEU A 78 8.33 -0.51 -1.36
C LEU A 78 9.52 0.40 -1.06
N LYS A 79 10.17 0.97 -2.08
CA LYS A 79 11.10 2.09 -1.91
C LYS A 79 10.29 3.38 -1.78
N ARG A 80 10.60 4.17 -0.76
CA ARG A 80 9.89 5.43 -0.48
C ARG A 80 10.26 6.47 -1.54
N ILE A 81 9.26 7.08 -2.17
CA ILE A 81 9.45 8.09 -3.22
C ILE A 81 8.88 9.47 -2.88
N GLY A 82 8.07 9.57 -1.82
CA GLY A 82 7.53 10.86 -1.41
C GLY A 82 6.50 10.76 -0.30
N ASP A 83 5.82 11.88 -0.06
CA ASP A 83 4.60 11.99 0.74
C ASP A 83 3.63 12.96 0.08
#